data_AF-A0A6A7LM37-F1
#
_entry.id   AF-A0A6A7LM37-F1
#
_cell.length_a   1.000
_cell.length_b   1.000
_cell.length_c   1.000
_cell.angle_alpha   90.00
_cell.angle_beta   90.00
_cell.angle_gamma   90.00
#
_symmetry.space_group_name_H-M   'P 1'
#
loop_
_entity.id
_entity.type
_entity.pdbx_description
1 polymer ?
#
loop_
_entity_poly.entity_id
_entity_poly.type
_entity_poly.pdbx_seq_one_letter_code
_entity_poly.pdbx_strand_id
1 'polypeptide(L)'
;MAILLNNQEQEHAITPKDAVDALESGLRQLARGDATRRPRIDNFCPTSRPDEFFCFSSMEGVVRDPGYYALRIKPDVISWPVVNGVRRRETYNTQPGLYGGLVFLFRVDNGELLAILNDGFVQHGQPEERARIPAGPTPTNRHPHARYVDCIDWETGVRYVRARVDEVTALASSSFGAVVGEGAASAGIQGLQFATVAGRIYERAVEQGLGTLFPAELFLQDIPT
;
A
#
# COMPACT_ATOMS: atom_id res chain seq x y z
N MET A 1 5.25 -21.79 7.27
CA MET A 1 6.64 -21.67 6.79
C MET A 1 6.71 -20.46 5.86
N ALA A 2 7.50 -19.45 6.23
CA ALA A 2 7.49 -18.18 5.52
C ALA A 2 8.32 -18.23 4.23
N ILE A 3 7.91 -17.48 3.21
CA ILE A 3 8.65 -17.38 1.94
C ILE A 3 8.87 -15.93 1.49
N LEU A 4 9.99 -15.67 0.80
CA LEU A 4 10.29 -14.43 0.10
C LEU A 4 9.87 -14.58 -1.37
N LEU A 5 9.16 -13.60 -1.91
CA LEU A 5 8.67 -13.61 -3.28
C LEU A 5 9.03 -12.34 -4.04
N ASN A 6 9.83 -12.49 -5.09
CA ASN A 6 10.13 -11.41 -6.02
C ASN A 6 9.01 -11.23 -7.07
N ASN A 7 9.01 -10.12 -7.81
CA ASN A 7 7.95 -9.85 -8.80
C ASN A 7 7.79 -10.94 -9.88
N GLN A 8 8.87 -11.58 -10.35
CA GLN A 8 8.81 -12.61 -11.39
C GLN A 8 8.16 -13.90 -10.85
N GLU A 9 8.47 -14.28 -9.62
CA GLU A 9 7.85 -15.43 -8.96
C GLU A 9 6.35 -15.19 -8.74
N GLN A 10 5.96 -13.97 -8.36
CA GLN A 10 4.55 -13.61 -8.20
C GLN A 10 3.79 -13.65 -9.54
N GLU A 11 4.43 -13.18 -10.61
CA GLU A 11 3.91 -13.24 -11.98
C GLU A 11 3.68 -14.68 -12.45
N HIS A 12 4.61 -15.59 -12.15
CA HIS A 12 4.42 -17.01 -12.48
C HIS A 12 3.37 -17.68 -11.60
N ALA A 13 3.23 -17.25 -10.34
CA ALA A 13 2.36 -17.90 -9.37
C ALA A 13 0.87 -17.78 -9.75
N ILE A 14 0.42 -16.62 -10.25
CA ILE A 14 -1.03 -16.37 -10.43
C ILE A 14 -1.41 -15.97 -11.84
N THR A 15 -2.67 -16.24 -12.19
CA THR A 15 -3.29 -15.69 -13.39
C THR A 15 -4.01 -14.36 -13.08
N PRO A 16 -4.29 -13.56 -14.12
CA PRO A 16 -5.22 -12.42 -14.02
C PRO A 16 -6.54 -12.74 -13.34
N LYS A 17 -7.10 -13.90 -13.65
CA LYS A 17 -8.37 -14.36 -13.08
C LYS A 17 -8.24 -14.61 -11.58
N ASP A 18 -7.15 -15.23 -11.13
CA ASP A 18 -6.92 -15.44 -9.70
C ASP A 18 -6.88 -14.10 -8.94
N ALA A 19 -6.24 -13.06 -9.50
CA ALA A 19 -6.20 -11.73 -8.89
C ALA A 19 -7.59 -11.07 -8.79
N VAL A 20 -8.37 -11.13 -9.88
CA VAL A 20 -9.74 -10.57 -9.92
C VAL A 20 -10.65 -11.32 -8.94
N ASP A 21 -10.63 -12.64 -8.93
CA ASP A 21 -11.46 -13.46 -8.05
C ASP A 21 -11.12 -13.18 -6.57
N ALA A 22 -9.82 -13.07 -6.24
CA ALA A 22 -9.37 -12.74 -4.89
C ALA A 22 -9.84 -11.34 -4.45
N LEU A 23 -9.71 -10.33 -5.33
CA LEU A 23 -10.16 -8.98 -5.04
C LEU A 23 -11.68 -8.90 -4.90
N GLU A 24 -12.44 -9.57 -5.77
CA GLU A 24 -13.90 -9.65 -5.69
C GLU A 24 -14.34 -10.28 -4.36
N SER A 25 -13.71 -11.39 -3.96
CA SER A 25 -13.98 -12.03 -2.67
C SER A 25 -13.77 -11.06 -1.51
N GLY A 26 -12.63 -10.36 -1.49
CA GLY A 26 -12.36 -9.37 -0.45
C GLY A 26 -13.35 -8.21 -0.43
N LEU A 27 -13.78 -7.73 -1.60
CA LEU A 27 -14.79 -6.67 -1.70
C LEU A 27 -16.15 -7.14 -1.16
N ARG A 28 -16.55 -8.37 -1.45
CA ARG A 28 -17.77 -8.98 -0.89
C ARG A 28 -17.67 -9.12 0.63
N GLN A 29 -16.50 -9.50 1.15
CA GLN A 29 -16.26 -9.56 2.60
C GLN A 29 -16.28 -8.18 3.25
N LEU A 30 -15.66 -7.17 2.62
CA LEU A 30 -15.70 -5.79 3.11
C LEU A 30 -17.14 -5.28 3.20
N ALA A 31 -17.98 -5.57 2.19
CA ALA A 31 -19.39 -5.21 2.19
C ALA A 31 -20.21 -5.88 3.31
N ARG A 32 -19.75 -7.04 3.81
CA ARG A 32 -20.38 -7.78 4.93
C ARG A 32 -19.81 -7.42 6.30
N GLY A 33 -18.70 -6.66 6.35
CA GLY A 33 -17.97 -6.38 7.59
C GLY A 33 -16.95 -7.45 7.99
N ASP A 34 -16.63 -8.38 7.09
CA ASP A 34 -15.66 -9.47 7.31
C ASP A 34 -14.23 -9.15 6.81
N ALA A 35 -14.03 -7.93 6.32
CA ALA A 35 -12.73 -7.41 5.94
C ALA A 35 -12.60 -5.95 6.40
N THR A 36 -11.38 -5.48 6.60
CA THR A 36 -11.11 -4.05 6.83
C THR A 36 -9.81 -3.62 6.16
N ARG A 37 -9.62 -2.31 6.07
CA ARG A 37 -8.42 -1.70 5.52
C ARG A 37 -8.13 -0.38 6.23
N ARG A 38 -6.86 0.00 6.27
CA ARG A 38 -6.45 1.36 6.59
C ARG A 38 -6.11 2.15 5.32
N PRO A 39 -6.44 3.46 5.26
CA PRO A 39 -5.88 4.35 4.25
C PRO A 39 -4.35 4.37 4.27
N ARG A 40 -3.76 4.74 3.13
CA ARG A 40 -2.32 5.05 3.05
C ARG A 40 -1.96 6.12 4.07
N ILE A 41 -0.78 6.00 4.68
CA ILE A 41 -0.13 7.06 5.43
C ILE A 41 1.28 7.24 4.90
N ASP A 42 1.64 8.48 4.56
CA ASP A 42 2.98 8.88 4.17
C ASP A 42 3.64 9.67 5.31
N ASN A 43 4.83 9.24 5.72
CA ASN A 43 5.68 9.96 6.66
C ASN A 43 6.87 10.54 5.91
N PHE A 44 7.07 11.86 5.97
CA PHE A 44 8.16 12.53 5.29
C PHE A 44 9.29 12.90 6.26
N CYS A 45 10.52 12.79 5.79
CA CYS A 45 11.73 13.24 6.48
C CYS A 45 12.69 13.85 5.45
N PRO A 46 13.17 15.08 5.62
CA PRO A 46 14.18 15.65 4.73
C PRO A 46 15.44 14.77 4.68
N THR A 47 16.02 14.62 3.49
CA THR A 47 17.34 13.96 3.36
C THR A 47 18.47 14.98 3.50
N SER A 48 19.73 14.52 3.41
CA SER A 48 20.89 15.42 3.34
C SER A 48 21.01 16.15 2.00
N ARG A 49 20.30 15.70 0.96
CA ARG A 49 20.29 16.33 -0.36
C ARG A 49 19.17 17.36 -0.42
N PRO A 50 19.44 18.59 -0.90
CA PRO A 50 18.40 19.59 -1.11
C PRO A 50 17.27 19.05 -2.00
N ASP A 51 16.04 19.43 -1.69
CA ASP A 51 14.82 19.10 -2.46
C ASP A 51 14.46 17.61 -2.57
N GLU A 52 15.11 16.76 -1.76
CA GLU A 52 14.79 15.35 -1.63
C GLU A 52 14.30 14.99 -0.22
N PHE A 53 13.24 14.20 -0.17
CA PHE A 53 12.60 13.75 1.06
C PHE A 53 12.51 12.24 1.09
N PHE A 54 12.95 11.63 2.18
CA PHE A 54 12.55 10.27 2.50
C PHE A 54 11.05 10.26 2.80
N CYS A 55 10.32 9.34 2.18
CA CYS A 55 8.91 9.12 2.35
C CYS A 55 8.69 7.65 2.68
N PHE A 56 8.19 7.37 3.89
CA PHE A 56 7.75 6.05 4.29
C PHE A 56 6.24 5.93 4.19
N SER A 57 5.77 5.17 3.21
CA SER A 57 4.36 4.93 2.97
C SER A 57 3.93 3.59 3.55
N SER A 58 2.91 3.55 4.39
CA SER A 58 2.32 2.32 4.91
C SER A 58 0.83 2.22 4.65
N MET A 59 0.33 1.01 4.47
CA MET A 59 -1.10 0.68 4.38
C MET A 59 -1.32 -0.78 4.72
N GLU A 60 -2.45 -1.09 5.36
CA GLU A 60 -2.79 -2.44 5.77
C GLU A 60 -4.21 -2.83 5.37
N GLY A 61 -4.43 -4.14 5.24
CA GLY A 61 -5.74 -4.72 5.07
C GLY A 61 -5.84 -6.08 5.72
N VAL A 62 -7.07 -6.53 5.94
CA VAL A 62 -7.36 -7.84 6.50
C VAL A 62 -8.61 -8.41 5.84
N VAL A 63 -8.60 -9.72 5.59
CA VAL A 63 -9.77 -10.51 5.19
C VAL A 63 -9.91 -11.71 6.12
N ARG A 64 -11.13 -12.00 6.57
CA ARG A 64 -11.41 -13.12 7.48
C ARG A 64 -11.30 -14.48 6.79
N ASP A 65 -11.71 -14.57 5.53
CA ASP A 65 -11.65 -15.81 4.74
C ASP A 65 -10.80 -15.56 3.48
N PRO A 66 -9.69 -16.28 3.27
CA PRO A 66 -9.18 -17.41 4.05
C PRO A 66 -8.39 -17.05 5.33
N GLY A 67 -8.31 -15.75 5.69
CA GLY A 67 -7.70 -15.32 6.96
C GLY A 67 -6.31 -14.72 6.83
N TYR A 68 -6.20 -13.61 6.09
CA TYR A 68 -4.94 -12.91 5.86
C TYR A 68 -4.97 -11.47 6.34
N TYR A 69 -3.87 -11.06 6.97
CA TYR A 69 -3.54 -9.67 7.24
C TYR A 69 -2.32 -9.29 6.39
N ALA A 70 -2.38 -8.17 5.67
CA ALA A 70 -1.26 -7.67 4.90
C ALA A 70 -0.89 -6.26 5.33
N LEU A 71 0.41 -6.03 5.57
CA LEU A 71 1.00 -4.72 5.73
C LEU A 71 1.90 -4.43 4.54
N ARG A 72 1.53 -3.42 3.75
CA ARG A 72 2.39 -2.90 2.69
C ARG A 72 3.18 -1.71 3.21
N ILE A 73 4.48 -1.74 3.02
CA ILE A 73 5.42 -0.66 3.32
C ILE A 73 6.16 -0.27 2.05
N LYS A 74 6.41 1.03 1.88
CA LYS A 74 7.11 1.57 0.73
C LYS A 74 8.01 2.72 1.20
N PRO A 75 9.30 2.43 1.47
CA PRO A 75 10.31 3.45 1.69
C PRO A 75 10.84 3.97 0.36
N ASP A 76 10.77 5.28 0.12
CA ASP A 76 11.38 5.91 -1.04
C ASP A 76 12.01 7.25 -0.69
N VAL A 77 12.91 7.70 -1.55
CA VAL A 77 13.26 9.10 -1.69
C VAL A 77 12.39 9.70 -2.78
N ILE A 78 11.81 10.86 -2.49
CA ILE A 78 10.88 11.59 -3.36
C ILE A 78 11.42 12.99 -3.59
N SER A 79 11.30 13.45 -4.83
CA SER A 79 11.55 14.84 -5.24
C SER A 79 10.49 15.28 -6.25
N TRP A 80 10.47 16.59 -6.53
CA TRP A 80 9.55 17.16 -7.51
C TRP A 80 10.26 18.11 -8.50
N PRO A 81 11.17 17.59 -9.34
CA PRO A 81 11.83 18.41 -10.35
C PRO A 81 10.82 19.01 -11.35
N VAL A 82 11.18 20.15 -11.91
CA VAL A 82 10.46 20.76 -13.03
C VAL A 82 11.10 20.27 -14.33
N VAL A 83 10.36 19.48 -15.09
CA VAL A 83 10.80 18.94 -16.39
C VAL A 83 9.88 19.51 -17.47
N ASN A 84 10.43 20.20 -18.46
CA ASN A 84 9.68 20.89 -19.52
C ASN A 84 8.58 21.83 -18.98
N GLY A 85 8.87 22.55 -17.89
CA GLY A 85 7.93 23.48 -17.25
C GLY A 85 6.84 22.81 -16.40
N VAL A 86 6.84 21.48 -16.30
CA VAL A 86 5.87 20.72 -15.51
C VAL A 86 6.56 20.12 -14.29
N ARG A 87 6.02 20.38 -13.10
CA ARG A 87 6.47 19.75 -11.85
C ARG A 87 6.07 18.27 -11.88
N ARG A 88 7.06 17.36 -11.81
CA ARG A 88 6.84 15.91 -11.84
C ARG A 88 7.33 15.30 -10.55
N ARG A 89 6.52 14.44 -9.93
CA ARG A 89 6.97 13.60 -8.83
C ARG A 89 7.91 12.52 -9.35
N GLU A 90 9.12 12.48 -8.80
CA GLU A 90 10.07 11.39 -8.97
C GLU A 90 10.20 10.63 -7.66
N THR A 91 10.37 9.32 -7.76
CA THR A 91 10.45 8.41 -6.61
C THR A 91 11.48 7.35 -6.91
N TYR A 92 12.30 7.00 -5.92
CA TYR A 92 13.22 5.89 -6.02
C TYR A 92 13.54 5.30 -4.64
N ASN A 93 13.98 4.05 -4.59
CA ASN A 93 14.55 3.44 -3.40
C ASN A 93 16.04 3.20 -3.60
N THR A 94 16.89 3.57 -2.63
CA THR A 94 18.36 3.42 -2.67
C THR A 94 19.06 4.25 -3.76
N GLN A 95 18.70 4.08 -5.04
CA GLN A 95 19.16 4.85 -6.19
C GLN A 95 18.05 5.04 -7.24
N PRO A 96 18.12 6.09 -8.09
CA PRO A 96 17.16 6.33 -9.16
C PRO A 96 16.89 5.10 -10.04
N GLY A 97 15.61 4.88 -10.38
CA GLY A 97 15.15 3.75 -11.20
C GLY A 97 14.82 2.47 -10.43
N LEU A 98 15.19 2.37 -9.15
CA LEU A 98 14.82 1.25 -8.29
C LEU A 98 13.58 1.57 -7.45
N TYR A 99 12.84 0.52 -7.14
CA TYR A 99 11.58 0.59 -6.41
C TYR A 99 11.57 -0.48 -5.32
N GLY A 100 11.29 -0.07 -4.07
CA GLY A 100 11.56 -0.88 -2.88
C GLY A 100 10.33 -1.21 -2.03
N GLY A 101 9.13 -1.18 -2.61
CA GLY A 101 7.92 -1.53 -1.86
C GLY A 101 7.82 -3.02 -1.53
N LEU A 102 7.34 -3.31 -0.32
CA LEU A 102 7.22 -4.65 0.26
C LEU A 102 5.83 -4.87 0.86
N VAL A 103 5.38 -6.13 0.86
CA VAL A 103 4.16 -6.60 1.52
C VAL A 103 4.53 -7.68 2.52
N PHE A 104 4.10 -7.53 3.76
CA PHE A 104 4.26 -8.51 4.82
C PHE A 104 2.90 -9.16 5.01
N LEU A 105 2.83 -10.47 4.78
CA LEU A 105 1.60 -11.25 4.83
C LEU A 105 1.59 -12.13 6.09
N PHE A 106 0.52 -12.05 6.87
CA PHE A 106 0.35 -12.79 8.11
C PHE A 106 -0.94 -13.60 8.09
N ARG A 107 -0.93 -14.72 8.81
CA ARG A 107 -2.12 -15.51 9.11
C ARG A 107 -2.89 -14.86 10.28
N VAL A 108 -4.19 -14.66 10.10
CA VAL A 108 -5.03 -14.02 11.12
C VAL A 108 -5.17 -14.88 12.39
N ASP A 109 -5.23 -16.20 12.25
CA ASP A 109 -5.53 -17.11 13.36
C ASP A 109 -4.44 -17.14 14.45
N ASN A 110 -3.18 -17.00 14.06
CA ASN A 110 -2.03 -17.19 14.96
C ASN A 110 -0.93 -16.13 14.81
N GLY A 111 -1.09 -15.16 13.91
CA GLY A 111 -0.08 -14.13 13.65
C GLY A 111 1.19 -14.62 12.96
N GLU A 112 1.21 -15.84 12.40
CA GLU A 112 2.37 -16.37 11.68
C GLU A 112 2.68 -15.51 10.45
N LEU A 113 3.95 -15.12 10.29
CA LEU A 113 4.44 -14.54 9.05
C LEU A 113 4.44 -15.62 7.95
N LEU A 114 3.72 -15.37 6.86
CA LEU A 114 3.58 -16.30 5.74
C LEU A 114 4.49 -15.92 4.57
N ALA A 115 4.61 -14.62 4.27
CA ALA A 115 5.45 -14.18 3.18
C ALA A 115 5.89 -12.72 3.32
N ILE A 116 7.03 -12.42 2.70
CA ILE A 116 7.44 -11.07 2.34
C ILE A 116 7.53 -11.00 0.82
N LEU A 117 6.72 -10.13 0.22
CA LEU A 117 6.61 -10.00 -1.24
C LEU A 117 7.05 -8.60 -1.69
N ASN A 118 7.59 -8.46 -2.90
CA ASN A 118 7.61 -7.15 -3.55
C ASN A 118 6.18 -6.67 -3.81
N ASP A 119 5.88 -5.39 -3.55
CA ASP A 119 4.51 -4.87 -3.73
C ASP A 119 4.17 -4.51 -5.19
N GLY A 120 5.17 -4.36 -6.05
CA GLY A 120 5.03 -3.79 -7.40
C GLY A 120 4.08 -4.60 -8.27
N PHE A 121 4.25 -5.93 -8.30
CA PHE A 121 3.35 -6.82 -9.01
C PHE A 121 1.94 -6.84 -8.41
N VAL A 122 1.83 -6.99 -7.07
CA VAL A 122 0.53 -6.96 -6.39
C VAL A 122 -0.25 -5.68 -6.68
N GLN A 123 0.43 -4.52 -6.72
CA GLN A 123 -0.17 -3.22 -6.94
C GLN A 123 -0.61 -2.99 -8.40
N HIS A 124 0.18 -3.44 -9.37
CA HIS A 124 0.02 -3.04 -10.77
C HIS A 124 -0.48 -4.15 -11.70
N GLY A 125 -0.41 -5.41 -11.28
CA GLY A 125 -0.60 -6.55 -12.17
C GLY A 125 0.45 -6.60 -13.27
N GLN A 126 0.14 -7.32 -14.34
CA GLN A 126 1.06 -7.45 -15.48
C GLN A 126 1.20 -6.14 -16.27
N PRO A 127 2.36 -5.86 -16.88
CA PRO A 127 2.54 -4.67 -17.72
C PRO A 127 1.49 -4.54 -18.83
N GLU A 128 1.13 -5.65 -19.48
CA GLU A 128 0.13 -5.68 -20.54
C GLU A 128 -1.28 -5.36 -20.04
N GLU A 129 -1.63 -5.81 -18.84
CA GLU A 129 -2.94 -5.55 -18.22
C GLU A 129 -3.05 -4.10 -17.81
N ARG A 130 -1.99 -3.57 -17.16
CA ARG A 130 -1.91 -2.16 -16.78
C ARG A 130 -2.10 -1.24 -17.99
N ALA A 131 -1.54 -1.60 -19.15
CA ALA A 131 -1.70 -0.83 -20.38
C ALA A 131 -3.15 -0.79 -20.90
N ARG A 132 -4.01 -1.74 -20.49
CA ARG A 132 -5.43 -1.79 -20.87
C ARG A 132 -6.34 -0.99 -19.94
N ILE A 133 -5.85 -0.55 -18.77
CA ILE A 133 -6.64 0.23 -17.81
C ILE A 133 -6.77 1.67 -18.31
N PRO A 134 -7.99 2.17 -18.61
CA PRO A 134 -8.18 3.54 -19.04
C PRO A 134 -7.74 4.53 -17.95
N ALA A 135 -7.07 5.61 -18.35
CA ALA A 135 -6.78 6.71 -17.43
C ALA A 135 -8.09 7.38 -16.99
N GLY A 136 -8.46 7.21 -15.72
CA GLY A 136 -9.65 7.83 -15.16
C GLY A 136 -9.49 9.35 -14.97
N PRO A 137 -10.59 10.11 -14.90
CA PRO A 137 -10.54 11.54 -14.61
C PRO A 137 -9.96 11.80 -13.21
N THR A 138 -9.27 12.93 -13.05
CA THR A 138 -8.76 13.39 -11.75
C THR A 138 -9.94 13.50 -10.76
N PRO A 139 -9.89 12.83 -9.59
CA PRO A 139 -11.00 12.89 -8.64
C PRO A 139 -11.19 14.32 -8.13
N THR A 140 -12.41 14.84 -8.19
CA THR A 140 -12.83 16.00 -7.39
C THR A 140 -13.26 15.53 -6.00
N ASN A 141 -13.10 16.39 -4.98
CA ASN A 141 -13.44 16.06 -3.60
C ASN A 141 -14.93 15.64 -3.50
N ARG A 142 -15.17 14.36 -3.16
CA ARG A 142 -16.51 13.74 -3.13
C ARG A 142 -17.30 14.03 -1.85
N HIS A 143 -16.73 14.73 -0.87
CA HIS A 143 -17.36 14.95 0.44
C HIS A 143 -17.30 16.44 0.84
N PRO A 144 -18.32 17.25 0.50
CA PRO A 144 -18.30 18.70 0.72
C PRO A 144 -18.28 19.13 2.20
N HIS A 145 -18.60 18.20 3.11
CA HIS A 145 -18.58 18.43 4.56
C HIS A 145 -17.37 17.80 5.27
N ALA A 146 -16.50 17.07 4.56
CA ALA A 146 -15.27 16.51 5.10
C ALA A 146 -14.06 17.34 4.66
N ARG A 147 -13.20 17.71 5.60
CA ARG A 147 -11.95 18.43 5.34
C ARG A 147 -10.77 17.57 5.79
N TYR A 148 -9.84 17.31 4.86
CA TYR A 148 -8.52 16.78 5.22
C TYR A 148 -7.70 17.91 5.84
N VAL A 149 -7.12 17.65 6.99
CA VAL A 149 -6.30 18.62 7.73
C VAL A 149 -4.98 17.95 8.09
N ASP A 150 -3.88 18.59 7.72
CA ASP A 150 -2.57 18.19 8.19
C ASP A 150 -2.47 18.45 9.69
N CYS A 151 -1.74 17.59 10.42
CA CYS A 151 -1.51 17.79 11.86
C CYS A 151 -0.88 19.17 12.14
N ILE A 152 -0.08 19.66 11.19
CA ILE A 152 0.51 21.00 11.12
C ILE A 152 0.47 21.43 9.64
N ASP A 153 0.04 22.64 9.37
CA ASP A 153 0.15 23.25 8.04
C ASP A 153 1.64 23.47 7.73
N TRP A 154 2.16 22.78 6.71
CA TRP A 154 3.59 22.78 6.38
C TRP A 154 4.09 24.08 5.73
N GLU A 155 3.19 24.86 5.13
CA GLU A 155 3.54 26.15 4.54
C GLU A 155 3.57 27.25 5.61
N THR A 156 2.73 27.15 6.64
CA THR A 156 2.55 28.20 7.65
C THR A 156 3.06 27.84 9.05
N GLY A 157 3.35 26.57 9.33
CA GLY A 157 3.81 26.05 10.63
C GLY A 157 2.72 25.99 11.72
N VAL A 158 1.46 26.22 11.36
CA VAL A 158 0.36 26.33 12.33
C VAL A 158 -0.22 24.95 12.63
N ARG A 159 -0.33 24.60 13.92
CA ARG A 159 -0.97 23.35 14.36
C ARG A 159 -2.47 23.36 14.10
N TYR A 160 -3.03 22.23 13.71
CA TYR A 160 -4.48 22.08 13.63
C TYR A 160 -5.11 22.15 15.02
N VAL A 161 -6.17 22.96 15.15
CA VAL A 161 -7.02 23.06 16.34
C VAL A 161 -8.45 22.83 15.91
N ARG A 162 -9.11 21.82 16.49
CA ARG A 162 -10.49 21.46 16.21
C ARG A 162 -11.40 22.66 16.44
N ALA A 163 -12.13 23.07 15.40
CA ALA A 163 -12.86 24.34 15.42
C ALA A 163 -14.35 24.16 15.76
N ARG A 164 -14.94 22.97 15.54
CA ARG A 164 -16.35 22.68 15.82
C ARG A 164 -16.58 21.27 16.38
N VAL A 165 -17.68 21.10 17.09
CA VAL A 165 -18.03 19.85 17.81
C VAL A 165 -18.59 18.76 16.89
N ASP A 166 -19.16 19.14 15.76
CA ASP A 166 -19.69 18.26 14.71
C ASP A 166 -18.65 17.96 13.62
N GLU A 167 -17.43 18.46 13.77
CA GLU A 167 -16.31 18.18 12.87
C GLU A 167 -15.83 16.74 13.05
N VAL A 168 -15.86 15.98 11.94
CA VAL A 168 -15.26 14.64 11.83
C VAL A 168 -13.86 14.81 11.27
N THR A 169 -12.85 14.68 12.14
CA THR A 169 -11.44 14.89 11.80
C THR A 169 -10.68 13.56 11.81
N ALA A 170 -9.98 13.25 10.73
CA ALA A 170 -9.03 12.14 10.67
C ALA A 170 -7.61 12.70 10.58
N LEU A 171 -6.79 12.47 11.62
CA LEU A 171 -5.35 12.74 11.59
C LEU A 171 -4.66 11.61 10.84
N ALA A 172 -4.51 11.77 9.53
CA ALA A 172 -3.82 10.84 8.67
C ALA A 172 -3.30 11.64 7.47
N SER A 173 -2.13 11.27 6.94
CA SER A 173 -1.75 11.58 5.55
C SER A 173 -2.70 10.82 4.62
N SER A 174 -3.97 11.21 4.66
CA SER A 174 -5.07 10.72 3.84
C SER A 174 -5.23 11.59 2.58
N SER A 175 -4.21 12.42 2.31
CA SER A 175 -4.02 13.29 1.16
C SER A 175 -3.91 12.48 -0.14
N PHE A 176 -5.03 11.93 -0.57
CA PHE A 176 -5.29 11.75 -1.98
C PHE A 176 -5.81 13.09 -2.51
N GLY A 177 -5.01 13.78 -3.32
CA GLY A 177 -5.45 14.96 -4.07
C GLY A 177 -5.33 16.33 -3.38
N ALA A 178 -4.50 16.49 -2.35
CA ALA A 178 -4.20 17.84 -1.81
C ALA A 178 -3.31 18.68 -2.75
N VAL A 179 -2.53 18.01 -3.61
CA VAL A 179 -1.88 18.66 -4.77
C VAL A 179 -2.77 18.43 -5.98
N VAL A 180 -3.22 19.52 -6.59
CA VAL A 180 -3.90 19.51 -7.90
C VAL A 180 -3.00 18.75 -8.89
N GLY A 181 -3.45 17.58 -9.36
CA GLY A 181 -2.73 16.74 -10.32
C GLY A 181 -2.25 15.37 -9.82
N GLU A 182 -2.25 15.07 -8.51
CA GLU A 182 -1.84 13.75 -7.98
C GLU A 182 -3.04 12.79 -7.75
N GLY A 183 -3.94 12.68 -8.73
CA GLY A 183 -5.09 11.79 -8.68
C GLY A 183 -4.83 10.43 -9.30
N ALA A 184 -4.35 9.44 -8.53
CA ALA A 184 -4.43 8.04 -8.96
C ALA A 184 -5.78 7.45 -8.49
N ALA A 185 -6.62 7.04 -9.45
CA ALA A 185 -7.97 6.48 -9.25
C ALA A 185 -8.03 5.13 -8.48
N SER A 186 -6.92 4.63 -7.92
CA SER A 186 -6.80 3.31 -7.27
C SER A 186 -6.96 3.36 -5.73
N ALA A 187 -7.10 4.53 -5.12
CA ALA A 187 -7.03 4.77 -3.67
C ALA A 187 -8.10 4.06 -2.79
N GLY A 188 -9.21 3.63 -3.37
CA GLY A 188 -10.39 3.14 -2.64
C GLY A 188 -10.27 1.73 -2.05
N ILE A 189 -9.24 0.95 -2.40
CA ILE A 189 -9.14 -0.47 -2.03
C ILE A 189 -7.74 -0.93 -1.62
N GLN A 190 -6.74 -0.03 -1.60
CA GLN A 190 -5.33 -0.41 -1.66
C GLN A 190 -4.88 -1.38 -0.57
N GLY A 191 -5.23 -1.15 0.71
CA GLY A 191 -4.91 -2.10 1.79
C GLY A 191 -5.58 -3.47 1.62
N LEU A 192 -6.84 -3.51 1.18
CA LEU A 192 -7.61 -4.74 0.98
C LEU A 192 -7.00 -5.60 -0.14
N GLN A 193 -6.58 -4.98 -1.23
CA GLN A 193 -5.92 -5.66 -2.36
C GLN A 193 -4.66 -6.41 -1.90
N PHE A 194 -3.87 -5.85 -0.99
CA PHE A 194 -2.71 -6.56 -0.45
C PHE A 194 -3.10 -7.76 0.39
N ALA A 195 -4.17 -7.68 1.20
CA ALA A 195 -4.64 -8.82 1.98
C ALA A 195 -5.21 -9.95 1.12
N THR A 196 -5.90 -9.60 0.03
CA THR A 196 -6.55 -10.59 -0.85
C THR A 196 -5.60 -11.17 -1.88
N VAL A 197 -5.00 -10.33 -2.70
CA VAL A 197 -4.21 -10.76 -3.86
C VAL A 197 -2.86 -11.33 -3.40
N ALA A 198 -2.20 -10.72 -2.41
CA ALA A 198 -0.96 -11.31 -1.89
C ALA A 198 -1.21 -12.66 -1.19
N GLY A 199 -2.35 -12.81 -0.52
CA GLY A 199 -2.80 -14.09 0.02
C GLY A 199 -2.95 -15.17 -1.06
N ARG A 200 -3.63 -14.83 -2.16
CA ARG A 200 -3.79 -15.73 -3.30
C ARG A 200 -2.45 -16.05 -3.98
N ILE A 201 -1.56 -15.08 -4.10
CA ILE A 201 -0.19 -15.28 -4.62
C ILE A 201 0.58 -16.26 -3.73
N TYR A 202 0.53 -16.07 -2.42
CA TYR A 202 1.19 -16.97 -1.47
C TYR A 202 0.68 -18.41 -1.61
N GLU A 203 -0.64 -18.62 -1.67
CA GLU A 203 -1.23 -19.94 -1.87
C GLU A 203 -0.69 -20.63 -3.13
N ARG A 204 -0.74 -19.93 -4.27
CA ARG A 204 -0.26 -20.47 -5.54
C ARG A 204 1.24 -20.68 -5.57
N ALA A 205 2.02 -19.78 -4.98
CA ALA A 205 3.47 -19.91 -4.91
C ALA A 205 3.86 -21.15 -4.10
N VAL A 206 3.19 -21.40 -2.97
CA VAL A 206 3.40 -22.61 -2.16
C VAL A 206 3.01 -23.87 -2.93
N GLU A 207 1.85 -23.88 -3.61
CA GLU A 207 1.41 -25.00 -4.47
C GLU A 207 2.44 -25.33 -5.57
N GLN A 208 3.12 -24.32 -6.10
CA GLN A 208 4.07 -24.44 -7.21
C GLN A 208 5.53 -24.59 -6.76
N GLY A 209 5.82 -24.50 -5.46
CA GLY A 209 7.19 -24.54 -4.93
C GLY A 209 8.04 -23.32 -5.33
N LEU A 210 7.41 -22.15 -5.47
CA LEU A 210 8.06 -20.87 -5.78
C LEU A 210 8.47 -20.13 -4.50
N GLY A 211 9.45 -19.24 -4.64
CA GLY A 211 9.94 -18.39 -3.56
C GLY A 211 11.12 -18.98 -2.80
N THR A 212 11.78 -18.12 -2.03
CA THR A 212 12.90 -18.49 -1.18
C THR A 212 12.44 -18.67 0.26
N LEU A 213 12.89 -19.72 0.94
CA LEU A 213 12.56 -19.94 2.35
C LEU A 213 13.02 -18.76 3.22
N PHE A 214 12.12 -18.27 4.06
CA PHE A 214 12.42 -17.32 5.12
C PHE A 214 12.30 -18.02 6.49
N PRO A 215 13.40 -18.18 7.24
CA PRO A 215 13.38 -18.80 8.57
C PRO A 215 12.81 -17.82 9.60
N ALA A 216 11.47 -17.70 9.63
CA ALA A 216 10.74 -16.77 10.50
C ALA A 216 11.00 -17.02 12.00
N GLU A 217 11.37 -18.25 12.37
CA GLU A 217 11.76 -18.63 13.72
C GLU A 217 12.94 -17.83 14.28
N LEU A 218 13.81 -17.28 13.41
CA LEU A 218 14.90 -16.39 13.84
C LEU A 218 14.40 -15.07 14.46
N PHE A 219 13.13 -14.72 14.22
CA PHE A 219 12.51 -13.48 14.69
C PHE A 219 11.45 -13.73 15.78
N LEU A 220 11.40 -14.94 16.34
CA LEU A 220 10.55 -15.29 17.47
C LEU A 220 11.42 -15.44 18.73
N GLN A 221 10.87 -15.07 19.88
CA GLN A 221 11.51 -15.24 21.17
C GLN A 221 10.51 -15.79 22.18
N ASP A 222 10.98 -16.60 23.11
CA ASP A 222 10.16 -17.07 24.22
C ASP A 222 9.72 -15.89 25.10
N ILE A 223 8.46 -15.93 25.53
CA ILE A 223 7.93 -14.99 26.52
C ILE A 223 8.08 -15.66 27.89
N PRO A 224 8.95 -15.16 28.78
CA PRO A 224 9.03 -15.70 30.13
C PRO A 224 7.69 -15.46 30.83
N THR A 225 7.03 -16.55 31.25
CA THR A 225 5.80 -16.52 32.04
C THR A 225 6.09 -16.30 33.51
#